data_AF-Q4UFL5-F1
#
_entry.id   AF-Q4UFL5-F1
#
_cell.length_a   1.000
_cell.length_b   1.000
_cell.length_c   1.000
_cell.angle_alpha   90.00
_cell.angle_beta   90.00
_cell.angle_gamma   90.00
#
_symmetry.space_group_name_H-M   'P 1'
#
loop_
_entity.id
_entity.type
_entity.pdbx_description
1 polymer ?
#
loop_
_entity_poly.entity_id
_entity_poly.type
_entity_poly.pdbx_seq_one_letter_code
_entity_poly.pdbx_strand_id
1 'polypeptide(L)'
;MFSYDIDEEYDEELKEKLRWNDPINQNIIQQNDIPKCRYNMVPNRFNIEPGYRWDGVIRGNNYEKRWFEARNIEIAKNKESYLNNISEL
;
A
#
# COMPACT_ATOMS: atom_id res chain seq x y z
N MET A 1 -16.92 -6.63 -28.06
CA MET A 1 -17.84 -7.15 -27.03
C MET A 1 -16.96 -7.56 -25.86
N PHE A 2 -16.85 -6.74 -24.82
CA PHE A 2 -16.09 -7.12 -23.62
C PHE A 2 -17.03 -8.00 -22.77
N SER A 3 -16.62 -9.23 -22.46
CA SER A 3 -17.40 -10.13 -21.59
C SER A 3 -17.36 -9.59 -20.18
N TYR A 4 -18.52 -9.40 -19.56
CA TYR A 4 -18.67 -9.04 -18.14
C TYR A 4 -18.87 -10.29 -17.29
N ASP A 5 -18.19 -11.37 -17.66
CA ASP A 5 -18.21 -12.58 -16.85
C ASP A 5 -17.17 -12.35 -15.76
N ILE A 6 -17.59 -12.46 -14.50
CA ILE A 6 -16.64 -12.45 -13.40
C ILE A 6 -15.79 -13.70 -13.59
N ASP A 7 -14.52 -13.49 -13.94
CA ASP A 7 -13.57 -14.59 -14.06
C ASP A 7 -13.47 -15.32 -12.70
N GLU A 8 -13.38 -16.64 -12.73
CA GLU A 8 -13.36 -17.49 -11.53
C GLU A 8 -12.31 -17.04 -10.51
N GLU A 9 -11.14 -16.59 -10.99
CA GLU A 9 -10.05 -16.01 -10.19
C GLU A 9 -10.49 -14.77 -9.41
N TYR A 10 -11.25 -13.86 -10.02
CA TYR A 10 -11.71 -12.64 -9.34
C TYR A 10 -12.77 -12.94 -8.26
N ASP A 11 -13.60 -13.96 -8.49
CA ASP A 11 -14.55 -14.44 -7.49
C ASP A 11 -13.85 -15.08 -6.28
N GLU A 12 -12.74 -15.80 -6.49
CA GLU A 12 -11.90 -16.33 -5.42
C GLU A 12 -11.23 -15.20 -4.63
N GLU A 13 -10.62 -14.22 -5.30
CA GLU A 13 -10.04 -13.05 -4.64
C GLU A 13 -11.04 -12.30 -3.76
N LEU A 14 -12.29 -12.16 -4.21
CA LEU A 14 -13.35 -11.50 -3.43
C LEU A 14 -13.74 -12.27 -2.17
N LYS A 15 -13.67 -13.60 -2.21
CA LYS A 15 -13.95 -14.47 -1.05
C LYS A 15 -12.81 -14.42 -0.03
N GLU A 16 -11.56 -14.28 -0.47
CA GLU A 16 -10.40 -14.20 0.43
C GLU A 16 -10.28 -12.85 1.16
N LYS A 17 -10.90 -11.79 0.65
CA LYS A 17 -10.84 -10.46 1.26
C LYS A 17 -11.44 -10.44 2.67
N LEU A 18 -10.58 -10.24 3.67
CA LEU A 18 -10.99 -9.99 5.05
C LEU A 18 -11.68 -8.63 5.18
N ARG A 19 -12.94 -8.66 5.66
CA ARG A 19 -13.75 -7.47 5.97
C ARG A 19 -13.65 -7.13 7.45
N TRP A 20 -13.42 -5.86 7.75
CA TRP A 20 -13.16 -5.41 9.11
C TRP A 20 -14.33 -5.61 10.10
N ASN A 21 -15.58 -5.59 9.59
CA ASN A 21 -16.82 -5.71 10.36
C ASN A 21 -17.40 -7.13 10.43
N ASP A 22 -16.72 -8.13 9.88
CA ASP A 22 -17.26 -9.48 9.82
C ASP A 22 -16.92 -10.26 11.12
N PRO A 23 -17.93 -10.72 11.88
CA PRO A 23 -17.69 -11.49 13.11
C PRO A 23 -16.96 -12.81 12.85
N ILE A 24 -17.04 -13.39 11.65
CA ILE A 24 -16.38 -14.67 11.32
C ILE A 24 -14.86 -14.52 11.24
N ASN A 25 -14.35 -13.33 10.89
CA ASN A 25 -12.91 -13.09 10.72
C ASN A 25 -12.10 -13.15 12.03
N GLN A 26 -12.76 -13.10 13.19
CA GLN A 26 -12.09 -13.23 14.49
C GLN A 26 -11.40 -14.59 14.68
N ASN A 27 -11.90 -15.64 14.01
CA ASN A 27 -11.47 -17.01 14.21
C ASN A 27 -10.56 -17.55 13.08
N ILE A 28 -10.34 -16.79 12.01
CA ILE A 28 -9.66 -17.27 10.78
C ILE A 28 -8.16 -16.93 10.76
N ILE A 29 -7.64 -16.15 11.70
CA ILE A 29 -6.25 -15.65 11.66
C ILE A 29 -5.25 -16.81 11.84
N GLN A 30 -4.88 -17.45 10.73
CA GLN A 30 -3.76 -18.37 10.63
C GLN A 30 -2.49 -17.53 10.49
N GLN A 31 -1.60 -17.60 11.48
CA GLN A 31 -0.30 -16.94 11.40
C GLN A 31 0.66 -17.83 10.60
N ASN A 32 1.31 -17.25 9.59
CA ASN A 32 2.39 -17.92 8.87
C ASN A 32 3.70 -17.75 9.66
N ASP A 33 4.41 -18.86 9.91
CA ASP A 33 5.66 -18.91 10.70
C ASP A 33 6.90 -18.28 9.99
N ILE A 34 6.68 -17.43 8.99
CA ILE A 34 7.77 -16.77 8.26
C ILE A 34 8.33 -15.68 9.16
N PRO A 35 9.64 -15.72 9.52
CA PRO A 35 10.21 -14.70 10.38
C PRO A 35 10.16 -13.35 9.66
N LYS A 36 9.49 -12.38 10.28
CA LYS A 36 9.46 -10.99 9.81
C LYS A 36 10.54 -10.17 10.50
N CYS A 37 10.88 -9.03 9.91
CA CYS A 37 11.76 -8.09 10.59
C CYS A 37 11.15 -7.64 11.92
N ARG A 38 11.98 -7.51 12.96
CA ARG A 38 11.55 -7.01 14.28
C ARG A 38 11.30 -5.50 14.29
N TYR A 39 11.86 -4.78 13.32
CA TYR A 39 11.81 -3.33 13.27
C TYR A 39 10.84 -2.84 12.21
N ASN A 40 10.28 -1.65 12.46
CA ASN A 40 9.40 -1.00 11.50
C ASN A 40 10.16 -0.66 10.22
N MET A 41 9.54 -0.99 9.09
CA MET A 41 10.07 -0.68 7.77
C MET A 41 10.01 0.82 7.48
N VAL A 42 11.09 1.35 6.88
CA VAL A 42 11.04 2.64 6.19
C VAL A 42 10.37 2.43 4.83
N PRO A 43 9.35 3.22 4.46
CA PRO A 43 8.67 3.05 3.17
C PRO A 43 9.66 3.23 2.02
N ASN A 44 9.51 2.39 1.00
CA ASN A 44 10.24 2.48 -0.25
C ASN A 44 9.25 2.42 -1.42
N ARG A 45 9.70 2.87 -2.58
CA ARG A 45 8.89 2.90 -3.82
C ARG A 45 8.32 1.56 -4.26
N PHE A 46 8.92 0.45 -3.82
CA PHE A 46 8.54 -0.90 -4.25
C PHE A 46 7.73 -1.66 -3.21
N ASN A 47 7.44 -1.03 -2.06
CA ASN A 47 6.75 -1.65 -0.93
C ASN A 47 7.39 -2.99 -0.47
N ILE A 48 8.71 -3.11 -0.60
CA ILE A 48 9.47 -4.32 -0.23
C ILE A 48 9.81 -4.29 1.25
N GLU A 49 9.38 -5.30 2.01
CA GLU A 49 9.72 -5.45 3.42
C GLU A 49 11.21 -5.75 3.66
N PRO A 50 11.82 -5.21 4.72
CA PRO A 50 13.19 -5.56 5.09
C PRO A 50 13.26 -7.03 5.52
N GLY A 51 14.40 -7.68 5.23
CA GLY A 51 14.63 -9.04 5.66
C GLY A 51 14.61 -9.20 7.18
N TYR A 52 14.29 -10.40 7.66
CA TYR A 52 14.16 -10.71 9.09
C TYR A 52 15.42 -10.42 9.93
N ARG A 53 16.59 -10.36 9.29
CA ARG A 53 17.90 -10.08 9.93
C ARG A 53 18.28 -8.61 9.96
N TRP A 54 17.48 -7.73 9.35
CA TRP A 54 17.77 -6.31 9.34
C TRP A 54 17.76 -5.75 10.77
N ASP A 55 18.69 -4.86 11.07
CA ASP A 55 18.95 -4.34 12.42
C ASP A 55 18.22 -3.04 12.73
N GLY A 56 17.41 -2.54 11.79
CA GLY A 56 16.63 -1.30 11.95
C GLY A 56 17.42 -0.01 11.67
N VAL A 57 18.73 -0.10 11.39
CA VAL A 57 19.57 1.08 11.18
C VAL A 57 19.56 1.47 9.70
N ILE A 58 19.15 2.72 9.44
CA ILE A 58 19.12 3.31 8.11
C ILE A 58 20.54 3.73 7.69
N ARG A 59 21.08 3.12 6.64
CA ARG A 59 22.42 3.39 6.09
C ARG A 59 22.42 4.09 4.72
N GLY A 60 21.25 4.56 4.29
CA GLY A 60 21.07 5.21 3.00
C GLY A 60 21.27 6.72 3.03
N ASN A 61 21.29 7.34 1.86
CA ASN A 61 21.44 8.78 1.63
C ASN A 61 20.10 9.57 1.70
N ASN A 62 19.08 9.03 2.36
CA ASN A 62 17.72 9.59 2.41
C ASN A 62 17.07 9.87 1.04
N TYR A 63 17.43 9.15 -0.03
CA TYR A 63 16.83 9.33 -1.36
C TYR A 63 15.32 9.05 -1.35
N GLU A 64 14.88 7.92 -0.78
CA GLU A 64 13.47 7.52 -0.77
C GLU A 64 12.60 8.58 -0.09
N LYS A 65 13.07 9.17 1.02
CA LYS A 65 12.38 10.29 1.70
C LYS A 65 12.19 11.49 0.77
N ARG A 66 13.27 11.94 0.11
CA ARG A 66 13.23 13.08 -0.82
C ARG A 66 12.32 12.81 -2.01
N TRP A 67 12.28 11.57 -2.49
CA TRP A 67 11.40 11.17 -3.58
C TRP A 67 9.92 11.28 -3.18
N PHE A 68 9.53 10.79 -2.01
CA PHE A 68 8.15 10.92 -1.51
C PHE A 68 7.75 12.37 -1.30
N GLU A 69 8.65 13.20 -0.74
CA GLU A 69 8.41 14.64 -0.59
C GLU A 69 8.16 15.32 -1.93
N ALA A 70 9.02 15.07 -2.93
CA ALA A 70 8.86 15.62 -4.27
C ALA A 70 7.53 15.20 -4.93
N ARG A 71 7.17 13.92 -4.80
CA ARG A 71 5.92 13.38 -5.34
C ARG A 71 4.70 13.99 -4.66
N ASN A 72 4.72 14.15 -3.34
CA ASN A 72 3.63 14.77 -2.59
C ASN A 72 3.43 16.24 -2.98
N ILE A 73 4.53 16.97 -3.19
CA ILE A 73 4.49 18.36 -3.66
C ILE A 73 3.84 18.44 -5.05
N GLU A 74 4.21 17.55 -5.97
CA GLU A 74 3.62 17.48 -7.31
C GLU A 74 2.11 17.21 -7.25
N ILE A 75 1.68 16.23 -6.46
CA ILE A 75 0.26 15.88 -6.27
C ILE A 75 -0.51 17.07 -5.68
N ALA A 76 0.04 17.74 -4.68
CA ALA A 76 -0.59 18.89 -4.05
C ALA A 76 -0.80 20.04 -5.04
N LYS A 77 0.22 20.36 -5.85
CA LYS A 77 0.14 21.40 -6.90
C LYS A 77 -0.91 21.07 -7.95
N ASN A 78 -0.94 19.82 -8.42
CA ASN A 78 -1.93 19.41 -9.42
C ASN A 78 -3.36 19.49 -8.87
N LYS A 79 -3.55 19.11 -7.61
CA LYS A 79 -4.84 19.24 -6.92
C LYS A 79 -5.26 20.70 -6.78
N GLU A 80 -4.35 21.57 -6.38
CA GLU A 80 -4.60 23.02 -6.26
C GLU A 80 -4.99 23.62 -7.62
N SER A 81 -4.22 23.33 -8.67
CA SER A 81 -4.54 23.79 -10.03
C SER A 81 -5.92 23.32 -10.50
N TYR A 82 -6.28 22.05 -10.23
CA TYR A 82 -7.60 21.51 -10.56
C TYR A 82 -8.73 22.28 -9.84
N LEU A 83 -8.58 22.53 -8.54
CA LEU A 83 -9.58 23.26 -7.75
C LEU A 83 -9.74 24.71 -8.24
N ASN A 84 -8.64 25.38 -8.57
CA ASN A 84 -8.67 26.75 -9.09
C ASN A 84 -9.38 26.80 -10.44
N ASN A 85 -9.05 25.90 -11.37
CA ASN A 85 -9.70 25.82 -12.68
C ASN A 85 -11.22 25.58 -12.57
N ILE A 86 -11.66 24.77 -11.61
CA ILE A 86 -13.10 24.56 -11.36
C ILE A 86 -13.74 25.83 -10.78
N SER A 87 -13.05 26.53 -9.88
CA SER A 87 -13.59 27.73 -9.25
C SER A 87 -13.71 28.93 -10.20
N GLU A 88 -12.96 28.92 -11.30
CA GLU A 88 -12.99 29.96 -12.33
C GLU A 88 -14.06 29.72 -13.42
N LEU A 89 -14.82 28.62 -13.33
CA LEU A 89 -15.99 28.31 -14.17
C LEU A 89 -17.30 28.78 -13.53
#